data_AF-A0A535WM92-F1
#
_entry.id   AF-A0A535WM92-F1
#
_cell.length_a   1.000
_cell.length_b   1.000
_cell.length_c   1.000
_cell.angle_alpha   90.00
_cell.angle_beta   90.00
_cell.angle_gamma   90.00
#
_symmetry.space_group_name_H-M   'P 1'
#
loop_
_entity.id
_entity.type
_entity.pdbx_description
1 polymer ?
#
loop_
_entity_poly.entity_id
_entity_poly.type
_entity_poly.pdbx_seq_one_letter_code
_entity_poly.pdbx_strand_id
1 'polypeptide(L)' 'MNATDVEIVFRGLPDSSTRVEIEHGGWDRLGDVGQAWREANRAGWDGILPSYRDGAELRS' A
#
# COMPACT_ATOMS: atom_id res chain seq x y z
N MET A 1 9.44 13.90 13.48
CA MET A 1 8.73 12.65 13.16
C MET A 1 9.57 11.94 12.11
N ASN A 2 9.94 10.68 12.32
CA ASN A 2 10.66 9.93 11.30
C ASN A 2 9.67 9.48 10.23
N ALA A 3 10.03 9.63 8.95
CA ALA A 3 9.19 9.16 7.85
C ALA A 3 9.22 7.62 7.77
N THR A 4 8.12 7.04 7.30
CA THR A 4 8.02 5.66 6.83
C THR A 4 8.28 5.62 5.33
N ASP A 5 8.53 4.43 4.80
CA ASP A 5 8.78 4.23 3.36
C ASP A 5 7.66 3.41 2.74
N VAL A 6 7.29 3.76 1.51
CA VAL A 6 6.34 3.01 0.71
C VAL A 6 7.00 2.69 -0.62
N GLU A 7 7.14 1.40 -0.93
CA GLU A 7 7.54 0.90 -2.23
C GLU A 7 6.32 0.31 -2.94
N ILE A 8 6.13 0.67 -4.22
CA ILE A 8 5.06 0.14 -5.06
C ILE A 8 5.67 -0.38 -6.35
N VAL A 9 5.49 -1.68 -6.60
CA VAL A 9 5.97 -2.36 -7.80
C VAL A 9 4.79 -2.80 -8.65
N PHE A 10 4.84 -2.50 -9.94
CA PHE A 10 3.86 -2.93 -10.93
C PHE A 10 4.46 -4.03 -11.79
N ARG A 11 3.83 -5.22 -11.80
CA ARG A 11 4.25 -6.33 -12.63
C ARG A 11 3.13 -6.72 -13.59
N GLY A 12 3.41 -6.71 -14.89
CA GLY A 12 2.48 -7.25 -15.88
C GLY A 12 2.30 -8.75 -15.69
N LEU A 13 1.07 -9.23 -15.82
CA LEU A 13 0.71 -10.65 -15.78
C LEU A 13 0.32 -11.15 -17.20
N PRO A 14 0.36 -12.47 -17.46
CA PRO A 14 0.06 -13.03 -18.77
C PRO A 14 -1.37 -12.79 -19.27
N ASP A 15 -2.32 -12.54 -18.36
CA ASP A 15 -3.72 -12.25 -18.66
C ASP A 15 -3.97 -10.77 -18.99
N SER A 16 -2.90 -10.00 -19.28
CA SER A 16 -2.94 -8.55 -19.49
C SER A 16 -3.40 -7.74 -18.27
N SER A 17 -3.46 -8.36 -17.08
CA SER A 17 -3.64 -7.65 -15.82
C SER A 17 -2.30 -7.16 -15.26
N THR A 18 -2.36 -6.31 -14.23
CA THR A 18 -1.18 -5.84 -13.50
C THR A 18 -1.27 -6.25 -12.04
N ARG A 19 -0.26 -6.96 -11.53
CA ARG A 19 -0.06 -7.17 -10.11
C ARG A 19 0.60 -5.93 -9.51
N VAL A 20 -0.07 -5.33 -8.53
CA VAL A 20 0.47 -4.23 -7.72
C VAL A 20 0.96 -4.82 -6.40
N GLU A 21 2.25 -4.68 -6.11
CA GLU A 21 2.88 -5.09 -4.86
C GLU A 21 3.19 -3.82 -4.05
N ILE A 22 2.71 -3.74 -2.82
CA ILE A 22 2.92 -2.60 -1.93
C ILE A 22 3.64 -3.08 -0.68
N GLU A 23 4.80 -2.50 -0.41
CA GLU A 23 5.51 -2.67 0.85
C GLU A 23 5.54 -1.33 1.59
N HIS A 24 5.04 -1.30 2.83
CA HIS A 24 5.10 -0.14 3.71
C HIS A 24 5.93 -0.51 4.94
N GLY A 25 7.12 0.09 5.05
CA GLY A 25 8.12 -0.24 6.05
C GLY A 25 8.60 0.98 6.85
N GLY A 26 9.73 0.80 7.56
CA GLY A 26 10.35 1.87 8.36
C GLY A 26 9.74 2.07 9.75
N TRP A 27 8.87 1.17 10.21
CA TRP A 27 8.15 1.28 11.49
C TRP A 27 9.06 1.37 12.71
N ASP A 28 10.21 0.69 12.70
CA ASP A 28 11.13 0.65 13.85
C ASP A 28 11.69 2.03 14.19
N ARG A 29 11.80 2.94 13.20
CA ARG A 29 12.25 4.34 13.42
C ARG A 29 11.27 5.14 14.26
N LEU A 30 10.03 4.67 14.40
CA LEU A 30 8.98 5.36 15.14
C LEU A 30 9.00 5.01 16.63
N GLY A 31 9.80 4.02 17.06
CA GLY A 31 9.84 3.57 18.45
C GLY A 31 8.46 3.15 18.95
N ASP A 32 8.12 3.55 20.17
CA ASP A 32 6.90 3.11 20.87
C ASP A 32 5.59 3.43 20.12
N VAL A 33 5.56 4.44 19.25
CA VAL A 33 4.36 4.79 18.48
C VAL A 33 4.24 4.00 17.17
N GLY A 34 5.25 3.21 16.80
CA GLY A 34 5.33 2.53 15.51
C GLY A 34 4.18 1.54 15.26
N GLN A 35 3.76 0.80 16.28
CA GLN A 35 2.66 -0.16 16.14
C GLN A 35 1.32 0.54 15.84
N ALA A 36 1.01 1.62 16.56
CA ALA A 36 -0.23 2.38 16.35
C ALA A 36 -0.26 3.02 14.95
N TRP A 37 0.87 3.55 14.50
CA TRP A 37 1.00 4.10 13.14
C TRP A 37 0.92 3.04 12.05
N ARG A 38 1.49 1.85 12.27
CA ARG A 38 1.35 0.71 11.35
C ARG A 38 -0.12 0.30 11.20
N GLU A 39 -0.86 0.24 12.31
CA GLU A 39 -2.29 -0.07 12.31
C GLU A 39 -3.10 0.96 11.54
N ALA A 40 -2.87 2.25 11.81
CA ALA A 40 -3.55 3.34 11.12
C ALA A 40 -3.28 3.33 9.61
N ASN A 41 -2.04 3.06 9.20
CA ASN A 41 -1.69 2.95 7.79
C ASN A 41 -2.29 1.71 7.12
N ARG A 42 -2.39 0.58 7.83
CA ARG A 42 -3.09 -0.60 7.31
C ARG A 42 -4.56 -0.27 7.04
N ALA A 43 -5.25 0.35 8.00
CA ALA A 43 -6.63 0.80 7.82
C ALA A 43 -6.78 1.79 6.65
N GLY A 44 -5.81 2.70 6.46
CA GLY A 44 -5.79 3.61 5.32
C GLY A 44 -5.67 2.89 3.97
N TRP A 45 -4.79 1.89 3.89
CA TRP A 45 -4.66 1.04 2.70
C TRP A 45 -5.94 0.23 2.44
N ASP A 46 -6.52 -0.40 3.47
CA ASP A 46 -7.77 -1.15 3.38
C ASP A 46 -8.92 -0.28 2.83
N GLY A 47 -8.92 1.02 3.16
CA GLY A 47 -9.89 1.99 2.66
C GLY A 47 -9.71 2.37 1.18
N ILE A 48 -8.47 2.55 0.70
CA ILE A 48 -8.22 3.09 -0.65
C ILE A 48 -8.08 2.00 -1.73
N LEU A 49 -7.60 0.80 -1.37
CA LEU A 49 -7.34 -0.28 -2.33
C LEU A 49 -8.59 -0.71 -3.12
N PRO A 50 -9.80 -0.79 -2.53
CA PRO A 50 -11.01 -1.11 -3.30
C PRO A 50 -11.27 -0.09 -4.42
N SER A 51 -11.31 1.20 -4.10
CA SER A 51 -11.57 2.25 -5.10
C SER A 51 -10.47 2.35 -6.16
N TYR A 52 -9.22 2.08 -5.79
CA TYR A 52 -8.13 1.99 -6.76
C TYR A 52 -8.36 0.87 -7.77
N ARG A 53 -8.74 -0.33 -7.28
CA ARG A 53 -9.05 -1.49 -8.14
C ARG A 53 -10.24 -1.18 -9.05
N ASP A 54 -11.34 -0.68 -8.49
CA ASP A 54 -12.55 -0.36 -9.26
C ASP A 54 -12.24 0.67 -10.36
N GLY A 55 -11.40 1.68 -10.05
CA GLY A 55 -10.96 2.68 -11.02
C GLY A 55 -10.02 2.12 -12.11
N ALA A 56 -9.28 1.04 -11.83
CA ALA A 56 -8.46 0.36 -12.83
C ALA A 56 -9.32 -0.48 -13.79
N GLU A 57 -10.36 -1.12 -13.28
CA GLU A 57 -11.33 -1.92 -14.06
C GLU A 57 -12.21 -1.04 -14.96
N LEU A 58 -12.57 0.18 -14.54
CA LEU A 58 -13.32 1.14 -15.37
C LEU A 58 -12.53 1.67 -16.58
N ARG A 59 -11.21 1.48 -16.60
CA ARG A 59 -10.30 2.00 -17.63
C ARG A 59 -9.69 0.91 -18.52
N SER A 60 -9.98 -0.36 -18.25
CA SER A 60 -9.60 -1.51 -19.09
C SER A 60 -10.65 -1.81 -20.14
#